data_AF-S3Y2G5-F1
#
_entry.id   AF-S3Y2G5-F1
#
_cell.length_a   1.000
_cell.length_b   1.000
_cell.length_c   1.000
_cell.angle_alpha   90.00
_cell.angle_beta   90.00
_cell.angle_gamma   90.00
#
_symmetry.space_group_name_H-M   'P 1'
#
loop_
_entity.id
_entity.type
_entity.pdbx_description
1 polymer ?
#
loop_
_entity_poly.entity_id
_entity_poly.type
_entity_poly.pdbx_seq_one_letter_code
_entity_poly.pdbx_strand_id
1 'polypeptide(L)'
;MIRVCVFCGGHGGTSLVRELAKRPDIHTTLLVNGYDNGLSTGLLRGLVPGMLGPSDFRKNLTHHLDSADPRDAALLGLMEFRMPMGSTLEDLTAHIRAASGGVREAIGWDLLPVQVNRVCVDGLTAVADHLTTVAPDADLGDCALPNLVIAGLYLRLGGFNEAIAVLGEAVGSPIEVLDITSGENAYLMARKADGQILFDEADIVAEQSASPITGIHLVTEQIPVALRERFARSSRASQQRWFASHAAVVTLDKRADVALRRADVVVLAAGTQFSSLIPSYRTPGVTEAMVEGRSRVRCLLVNIRHDKDIQGLDAEHVVDNALTGLGDAHNRRRALTHVLLSGDGKVRPAHREWGQHRGALVVEADLTDPDHPAQHHGANTLRALLDLVDANGTEPREMIPSPSDPVCWMFDLDGTLVDSSPAHEAAFQEAISTCCPDLDPADFHYADVLGQSTGAIAFFLGVPDAKVTEFTDIKRAAYRRMAGEGMVHTLPGARELLTQLNAAGHQVMVVSGGSAASTMASLRATGLLDLVDHVVPGDLVPRSKPAPDVYLRALDLAAPELRPVAVEDSRAGVSAALAAGLDTIQVGEPLGIEGTCWVPDLDTLAELAGLGTSR
;
A
#
# COMPACT_ATOMS: atom_id res chain seq x y z
N MET A 1 -15.54 9.82 -1.59
CA MET A 1 -14.31 9.63 -0.81
C MET A 1 -13.15 10.17 -1.63
N ILE A 2 -12.41 11.14 -1.09
CA ILE A 2 -11.25 11.77 -1.75
C ILE A 2 -10.02 10.88 -1.55
N ARG A 3 -9.20 10.68 -2.57
CA ARG A 3 -7.94 9.91 -2.49
C ARG A 3 -6.75 10.85 -2.46
N VAL A 4 -5.93 10.76 -1.42
CA VAL A 4 -4.76 11.62 -1.23
C VAL A 4 -3.51 10.75 -1.14
N CYS A 5 -2.57 10.95 -2.06
CA CYS A 5 -1.22 10.43 -1.95
C CYS A 5 -0.31 11.50 -1.35
N VAL A 6 0.49 11.15 -0.35
CA VAL A 6 1.45 12.06 0.28
C VAL A 6 2.85 11.45 0.23
N PHE A 7 3.77 12.10 -0.48
CA PHE A 7 5.20 11.81 -0.34
C PHE A 7 5.70 12.43 0.96
N CYS A 8 6.23 11.60 1.85
CA CYS A 8 6.75 12.02 3.15
C CYS A 8 8.01 11.24 3.56
N GLY A 9 8.66 11.70 4.62
CA GLY A 9 9.69 10.96 5.35
C GLY A 9 9.18 10.57 6.74
N GLY A 10 10.08 10.25 7.67
CA GLY A 10 9.69 9.82 9.03
C GLY A 10 9.07 10.88 9.93
N HIS A 11 9.28 12.17 9.67
CA HIS A 11 8.70 13.27 10.46
C HIS A 11 8.15 14.42 9.60
N GLY A 12 8.50 14.46 8.31
CA GLY A 12 8.01 15.48 7.38
C GLY A 12 6.52 15.31 7.13
N GLY A 13 5.74 16.39 7.24
CA GLY A 13 4.29 16.35 7.03
C GLY A 13 3.47 15.74 8.17
N THR A 14 4.08 15.37 9.31
CA THR A 14 3.39 14.70 10.44
C THR A 14 2.09 15.40 10.85
N SER A 15 2.08 16.73 10.94
CA SER A 15 0.89 17.49 11.35
C SER A 15 -0.25 17.38 10.34
N LEU A 16 0.04 17.39 9.04
CA LEU A 16 -0.94 17.15 7.99
C LEU A 16 -1.45 15.70 8.04
N VAL A 17 -0.55 14.73 8.17
CA VAL A 17 -0.90 13.30 8.22
C VAL A 17 -1.82 12.99 9.40
N ARG A 18 -1.56 13.58 10.58
CA ARG A 18 -2.45 13.47 11.75
C ARG A 18 -3.86 13.97 11.49
N GLU A 19 -4.03 15.03 10.71
CA GLU A 19 -5.35 15.55 10.36
C GLU A 19 -6.03 14.71 9.28
N LEU A 20 -5.27 14.19 8.31
CA LEU A 20 -5.77 13.23 7.33
C LEU A 20 -6.26 11.94 7.99
N ALA A 21 -5.53 11.42 8.98
CA ALA A 21 -5.91 10.22 9.74
C ALA A 21 -7.29 10.31 10.42
N LYS A 22 -7.72 11.53 10.76
CA LYS A 22 -9.01 11.79 11.43
C LYS A 22 -10.20 11.84 10.46
N ARG A 23 -9.97 11.74 9.15
CA ARG A 23 -10.96 12.00 8.10
C ARG A 23 -11.37 10.70 7.39
N PRO A 24 -12.45 10.03 7.81
CA PRO A 24 -12.89 8.78 7.17
C PRO A 24 -13.37 9.00 5.73
N ASP A 25 -13.75 10.24 5.37
CA ASP A 25 -14.13 10.62 4.01
C ASP A 25 -12.93 10.78 3.05
N ILE A 26 -11.71 10.66 3.57
CA ILE A 26 -10.45 10.76 2.84
C ILE A 26 -9.65 9.46 2.98
N HIS A 27 -9.40 8.79 1.86
CA HIS A 27 -8.46 7.68 1.80
C HIS A 27 -7.04 8.23 1.59
N THR A 28 -6.13 7.92 2.50
CA THR A 28 -4.76 8.45 2.49
C THR A 28 -3.74 7.34 2.30
N THR A 29 -2.89 7.50 1.29
CA THR A 29 -1.73 6.63 1.04
C THR A 29 -0.44 7.46 1.21
N LEU A 30 0.44 7.04 2.11
CA LEU A 30 1.75 7.63 2.31
C LEU A 30 2.79 6.89 1.47
N LEU A 31 3.56 7.65 0.72
CA LEU A 31 4.60 7.15 -0.18
C LEU A 31 5.97 7.51 0.40
N VAL A 32 6.64 6.50 0.93
CA VAL A 32 7.91 6.61 1.65
C VAL A 32 8.99 5.84 0.86
N ASN A 33 10.27 6.15 1.06
CA ASN A 33 11.36 5.31 0.56
C ASN A 33 12.07 4.62 1.72
N GLY A 34 12.57 3.41 1.50
CA GLY A 34 13.32 2.64 2.49
C GLY A 34 14.84 2.80 2.46
N TYR A 35 15.38 3.95 2.05
CA TYR A 35 16.83 4.12 1.92
C TYR A 35 17.57 4.54 3.20
N ASP A 36 16.84 4.74 4.31
CA ASP A 36 17.43 5.02 5.63
C ASP A 36 18.39 3.93 6.08
N ASN A 37 19.51 4.33 6.64
CA ASN A 37 20.57 3.45 7.15
C ASN A 37 21.05 3.82 8.57
N GLY A 38 20.30 4.64 9.32
CA GLY A 38 20.65 5.02 10.69
C GLY A 38 20.50 3.87 11.71
N LEU A 39 21.44 3.78 12.67
CA LEU A 39 21.40 2.91 13.87
C LEU A 39 20.75 1.52 13.62
N SER A 40 19.56 1.29 14.19
CA SER A 40 18.80 0.05 14.06
C SER A 40 18.47 -0.34 12.62
N THR A 41 18.22 0.65 11.76
CA THR A 41 17.94 0.48 10.33
C THR A 41 19.18 -0.08 9.64
N GLY A 42 20.36 0.51 9.91
CA GLY A 42 21.64 0.07 9.34
C GLY A 42 22.03 -1.34 9.77
N LEU A 43 21.81 -1.68 11.05
CA LEU A 43 22.05 -3.03 11.58
C LEU A 43 21.21 -4.07 10.81
N LEU A 44 19.89 -3.86 10.72
CA LEU A 44 18.99 -4.81 10.08
C LEU A 44 19.27 -4.98 8.60
N ARG A 45 19.54 -3.88 7.87
CA ARG A 45 19.96 -3.94 6.45
C ARG A 45 21.26 -4.72 6.24
N GLY A 46 22.13 -4.77 7.24
CA GLY A 46 23.36 -5.57 7.22
C GLY A 46 23.15 -7.05 7.55
N LEU A 47 22.13 -7.37 8.35
CA LEU A 47 21.84 -8.74 8.82
C LEU A 47 20.77 -9.47 8.01
N VAL A 48 19.86 -8.74 7.37
CA VAL A 48 18.73 -9.28 6.61
C VAL A 48 18.92 -8.92 5.12
N PRO A 49 19.24 -9.90 4.27
CA PRO A 49 19.52 -9.65 2.86
C PRO A 49 18.35 -8.95 2.14
N GLY A 50 18.65 -7.88 1.41
CA GLY A 50 17.66 -7.16 0.60
C GLY A 50 16.65 -6.32 1.39
N MET A 51 16.72 -6.31 2.73
CA MET A 51 15.78 -5.56 3.54
C MET A 51 15.95 -4.05 3.33
N LEU A 52 14.82 -3.35 3.24
CA LEU A 52 14.76 -1.89 3.25
C LEU A 52 14.78 -1.34 4.68
N GLY A 53 14.99 -0.04 4.83
CA GLY A 53 14.99 0.61 6.14
C GLY A 53 13.58 0.77 6.73
N PRO A 54 13.24 0.12 7.87
CA PRO A 54 11.86 0.10 8.39
C PRO A 54 11.45 1.33 9.21
N SER A 55 12.39 2.16 9.63
CA SER A 55 12.15 3.18 10.66
C SER A 55 11.09 4.22 10.28
N ASP A 56 11.11 4.70 9.04
CA ASP A 56 10.17 5.74 8.60
C ASP A 56 8.76 5.17 8.37
N PHE A 57 8.64 3.92 7.93
CA PHE A 57 7.36 3.22 7.83
C PHE A 57 6.72 3.05 9.21
N ARG A 58 7.50 2.55 10.17
CA ARG A 58 7.05 2.38 11.57
C ARG A 58 6.55 3.70 12.16
N LYS A 59 7.27 4.81 11.95
CA LYS A 59 6.86 6.14 12.47
C LYS A 59 5.55 6.60 11.82
N ASN A 60 5.38 6.39 10.52
CA ASN A 60 4.17 6.81 9.81
C ASN A 60 2.93 6.01 10.24
N LEU A 61 3.10 4.76 10.71
CA LEU A 61 2.02 3.94 11.25
C LEU A 61 1.49 4.38 12.63
N THR A 62 2.10 5.36 13.30
CA THR A 62 1.68 5.80 14.64
C THR A 62 0.91 7.11 14.65
N HIS A 63 0.78 7.79 13.51
CA HIS A 63 0.25 9.15 13.48
C HIS A 63 -1.24 9.27 13.84
N HIS A 64 -2.02 8.18 13.76
CA HIS A 64 -3.43 8.16 14.15
C HIS A 64 -3.66 7.93 15.64
N LEU A 65 -2.65 7.48 16.39
CA LEU A 65 -2.79 7.06 17.78
C LEU A 65 -2.91 8.26 18.73
N ASP A 66 -3.89 8.21 19.64
CA ASP A 66 -4.09 9.20 20.68
C ASP A 66 -3.49 8.76 22.02
N SER A 67 -2.42 9.43 22.47
CA SER A 67 -1.77 9.15 23.75
C SER A 67 -2.69 9.28 24.98
N ALA A 68 -3.85 9.94 24.86
CA ALA A 68 -4.84 10.02 25.94
C ALA A 68 -5.69 8.75 26.07
N ASP A 69 -5.83 7.96 25.00
CA ASP A 69 -6.49 6.65 25.05
C ASP A 69 -5.50 5.58 25.57
N PRO A 70 -5.85 4.81 26.61
CA PRO A 70 -4.92 3.83 27.18
C PRO A 70 -4.44 2.74 26.22
N ARG A 71 -5.25 2.35 25.23
CA ARG A 71 -4.87 1.33 24.24
C ARG A 71 -3.89 1.94 23.24
N ASP A 72 -4.19 3.13 22.74
CA ASP A 72 -3.31 3.83 21.80
C ASP A 72 -1.99 4.22 22.47
N ALA A 73 -2.00 4.60 23.74
CA ALA A 73 -0.80 4.83 24.54
C ALA A 73 0.07 3.56 24.65
N ALA A 74 -0.54 2.39 24.86
CA ALA A 74 0.18 1.11 24.87
C ALA A 74 0.77 0.77 23.48
N LEU A 75 0.01 1.01 22.40
CA LEU A 75 0.49 0.84 21.03
C LEU A 75 1.66 1.77 20.72
N LEU A 76 1.58 3.04 21.11
CA LEU A 76 2.69 3.99 21.00
C LEU A 76 3.91 3.51 21.78
N GLY A 77 3.71 3.04 23.02
CA GLY A 77 4.77 2.47 23.85
C GLY A 77 5.48 1.29 23.17
N LEU A 78 4.73 0.36 22.58
CA LEU A 78 5.28 -0.73 21.77
C LEU A 78 6.03 -0.20 20.54
N MET A 79 5.40 0.72 19.81
CA MET A 79 5.92 1.25 18.54
C MET A 79 7.20 2.06 18.74
N GLU A 80 7.42 2.65 19.92
CA GLU A 80 8.60 3.43 20.28
C GLU A 80 9.64 2.62 21.08
N PHE A 81 9.29 1.40 21.52
CA PHE A 81 10.15 0.58 22.35
C PHE A 81 11.49 0.26 21.67
N ARG A 82 12.58 0.51 22.41
CA ARG A 82 13.95 0.21 22.01
C ARG A 82 14.57 -0.79 22.96
N MET A 83 15.27 -1.76 22.39
CA MET A 83 16.02 -2.75 23.14
C MET A 83 17.08 -2.07 24.03
N PRO A 84 17.23 -2.46 25.31
CA PRO A 84 18.30 -1.96 26.17
C PRO A 84 19.69 -2.13 25.56
N MET A 85 20.64 -1.24 25.87
CA MET A 85 22.02 -1.36 25.38
C MET A 85 22.64 -2.72 25.76
N GLY A 86 23.32 -3.36 24.79
CA GLY A 86 23.93 -4.68 24.96
C GLY A 86 22.94 -5.86 24.94
N SER A 87 21.69 -5.64 24.51
CA SER A 87 20.72 -6.72 24.34
C SER A 87 21.18 -7.74 23.31
N THR A 88 20.96 -9.01 23.60
CA THR A 88 21.37 -10.16 22.78
C THR A 88 20.18 -10.86 22.14
N LEU A 89 20.45 -11.87 21.31
CA LEU A 89 19.43 -12.77 20.78
C LEU A 89 18.71 -13.57 21.88
N GLU A 90 19.39 -13.88 22.99
CA GLU A 90 18.75 -14.51 24.15
C GLU A 90 17.72 -13.57 24.79
N ASP A 91 18.04 -12.28 24.90
CA ASP A 91 17.09 -11.26 25.40
C ASP A 91 15.89 -11.11 24.47
N LEU A 92 16.11 -11.10 23.14
CA LEU A 92 15.03 -11.11 22.15
C LEU A 92 14.15 -12.37 22.29
N THR A 93 14.76 -13.54 22.45
CA THR A 93 14.05 -14.81 22.65
C THR A 93 13.29 -14.82 23.97
N ALA A 94 13.84 -14.20 25.01
CA ALA A 94 13.14 -13.97 26.26
C ALA A 94 11.93 -13.07 26.04
N HIS A 95 12.01 -11.99 25.25
CA HIS A 95 10.83 -11.17 24.92
C HIS A 95 9.75 -11.93 24.14
N ILE A 96 10.13 -12.86 23.25
CA ILE A 96 9.17 -13.71 22.53
C ILE A 96 8.44 -14.68 23.49
N ARG A 97 9.21 -15.40 24.32
CA ARG A 97 8.69 -16.45 25.22
C ARG A 97 7.98 -15.88 26.42
N ALA A 98 8.46 -14.74 26.88
CA ALA A 98 8.03 -14.18 28.11
C ALA A 98 6.95 -13.13 27.84
N ALA A 99 5.76 -13.50 28.26
CA ALA A 99 4.84 -12.59 28.91
C ALA A 99 5.43 -11.95 30.20
N SER A 100 6.73 -11.65 30.30
CA SER A 100 7.39 -11.28 31.57
C SER A 100 7.23 -9.81 31.93
N GLY A 101 6.97 -9.59 33.22
CA GLY A 101 6.46 -8.35 33.81
C GLY A 101 7.22 -7.08 33.46
N GLY A 102 8.55 -7.08 33.32
CA GLY A 102 9.29 -5.83 33.10
C GLY A 102 8.95 -5.09 31.79
N VAL A 103 9.04 -5.79 30.64
CA VAL A 103 8.69 -5.19 29.33
C VAL A 103 7.18 -5.18 29.12
N ARG A 104 6.47 -6.20 29.58
CA ARG A 104 5.00 -6.21 29.54
C ARG A 104 4.39 -5.01 30.27
N GLU A 105 4.90 -4.67 31.47
CA GLU A 105 4.47 -3.50 32.22
C GLU A 105 4.93 -2.21 31.53
N ALA A 106 6.17 -2.15 31.05
CA ALA A 106 6.72 -0.94 30.43
C ALA A 106 5.94 -0.49 29.19
N ILE A 107 5.39 -1.42 28.39
CA ILE A 107 4.62 -1.08 27.19
C ILE A 107 3.10 -1.29 27.34
N GLY A 108 2.63 -1.65 28.54
CA GLY A 108 1.21 -1.94 28.77
C GLY A 108 0.69 -3.09 27.90
N TRP A 109 1.47 -4.16 27.73
CA TRP A 109 1.22 -5.25 26.78
C TRP A 109 -0.18 -5.88 26.91
N ASP A 110 -0.71 -5.97 28.13
CA ASP A 110 -2.04 -6.54 28.37
C ASP A 110 -3.19 -5.68 27.80
N LEU A 111 -2.91 -4.44 27.40
CA LEU A 111 -3.83 -3.55 26.69
C LEU A 111 -3.72 -3.67 25.16
N LEU A 112 -2.71 -4.37 24.63
CA LEU A 112 -2.52 -4.53 23.19
C LEU A 112 -3.60 -5.43 22.59
N PRO A 113 -4.15 -5.09 21.41
CA PRO A 113 -5.06 -5.98 20.69
C PRO A 113 -4.41 -7.34 20.40
N VAL A 114 -5.21 -8.42 20.46
CA VAL A 114 -4.73 -9.79 20.22
C VAL A 114 -4.02 -9.92 18.86
N GLN A 115 -4.52 -9.23 17.83
CA GLN A 115 -3.92 -9.20 16.51
C GLN A 115 -2.50 -8.61 16.52
N VAL A 116 -2.27 -7.52 17.27
CA VAL A 116 -0.95 -6.88 17.39
C VAL A 116 0.03 -7.82 18.06
N ASN A 117 -0.38 -8.44 19.17
CA ASN A 117 0.43 -9.42 19.87
C ASN A 117 0.85 -10.57 18.94
N ARG A 118 -0.11 -11.15 18.19
CA ARG A 118 0.19 -12.23 17.24
C ARG A 118 1.17 -11.79 16.17
N VAL A 119 0.96 -10.64 15.53
CA VAL A 119 1.86 -10.12 14.48
C VAL A 119 3.26 -9.85 15.03
N CYS A 120 3.37 -9.28 16.24
CA CYS A 120 4.65 -9.07 16.89
C CYS A 120 5.37 -10.37 17.20
N VAL A 121 4.71 -11.35 17.83
CA VAL A 121 5.31 -12.65 18.16
C VAL A 121 5.76 -13.38 16.89
N ASP A 122 4.91 -13.39 15.86
CA ASP A 122 5.20 -13.99 14.56
C ASP A 122 6.42 -13.37 13.88
N GLY A 123 6.52 -12.04 13.87
CA GLY A 123 7.66 -11.32 13.32
C GLY A 123 8.93 -11.54 14.15
N LEU A 124 8.86 -11.35 15.47
CA LEU A 124 10.02 -11.52 16.34
C LEU A 124 10.59 -12.94 16.29
N THR A 125 9.72 -13.96 16.24
CA THR A 125 10.15 -15.37 16.11
C THR A 125 10.91 -15.58 14.80
N ALA A 126 10.37 -15.10 13.68
CA ALA A 126 11.01 -15.27 12.38
C ALA A 126 12.38 -14.58 12.27
N VAL A 127 12.51 -13.35 12.79
CA VAL A 127 13.81 -12.67 12.78
C VAL A 127 14.79 -13.34 13.75
N ALA A 128 14.33 -13.85 14.91
CA ALA A 128 15.18 -14.57 15.85
C ALA A 128 15.71 -15.89 15.25
N ASP A 129 14.87 -16.65 14.54
CA ASP A 129 15.27 -17.88 13.83
C ASP A 129 16.33 -17.59 12.76
N HIS A 130 16.15 -16.50 12.00
CA HIS A 130 17.13 -16.04 11.02
C HIS A 130 18.45 -15.64 11.69
N LEU A 131 18.40 -14.79 12.72
CA LEU A 131 19.59 -14.31 13.44
C LEU A 131 20.37 -15.42 14.13
N THR A 132 19.69 -16.46 14.64
CA THR A 132 20.34 -17.66 15.19
C THR A 132 21.30 -18.29 14.19
N THR A 133 20.95 -18.22 12.90
CA THR A 133 21.74 -18.82 11.83
C THR A 133 22.84 -17.89 11.32
N VAL A 134 22.53 -16.60 11.13
CA VAL A 134 23.44 -15.68 10.41
C VAL A 134 24.31 -14.82 11.33
N ALA A 135 23.86 -14.52 12.55
CA ALA A 135 24.53 -13.61 13.47
C ALA A 135 24.08 -13.88 14.93
N PRO A 136 24.44 -15.04 15.51
CA PRO A 136 23.99 -15.42 16.86
C PRO A 136 24.51 -14.47 17.96
N ASP A 137 25.64 -13.79 17.70
CA ASP A 137 26.28 -12.85 18.62
C ASP A 137 25.95 -11.38 18.29
N ALA A 138 24.89 -11.11 17.51
CA ALA A 138 24.50 -9.75 17.16
C ALA A 138 24.13 -8.92 18.40
N ASP A 139 24.69 -7.71 18.51
CA ASP A 139 24.25 -6.70 19.47
C ASP A 139 22.97 -6.05 18.95
N LEU A 140 21.87 -6.29 19.65
CA LEU A 140 20.54 -5.75 19.35
C LEU A 140 20.24 -4.48 20.17
N GLY A 141 21.21 -3.97 20.92
CA GLY A 141 21.06 -2.76 21.72
C GLY A 141 20.64 -1.55 20.90
N ASP A 142 19.72 -0.76 21.45
CA ASP A 142 19.08 0.40 20.81
C ASP A 142 18.29 0.07 19.52
N CYS A 143 18.11 -1.21 19.19
CA CYS A 143 17.26 -1.60 18.08
C CYS A 143 15.78 -1.37 18.46
N ALA A 144 15.02 -0.68 17.60
CA ALA A 144 13.58 -0.54 17.82
C ALA A 144 12.92 -1.91 17.66
N LEU A 145 12.17 -2.37 18.66
CA LEU A 145 11.53 -3.69 18.63
C LEU A 145 10.58 -3.87 17.43
N PRO A 146 9.79 -2.87 17.01
CA PRO A 146 8.97 -3.02 15.80
C PRO A 146 9.79 -3.07 14.51
N ASN A 147 11.02 -2.54 14.48
CA ASN A 147 11.91 -2.74 13.32
C ASN A 147 12.31 -4.22 13.20
N LEU A 148 12.52 -4.92 14.33
CA LEU A 148 12.73 -6.38 14.37
C LEU A 148 11.46 -7.14 13.94
N VAL A 149 10.27 -6.68 14.34
CA VAL A 149 8.99 -7.24 13.86
C VAL A 149 8.89 -7.13 12.33
N ILE A 150 9.13 -5.94 11.76
CA ILE A 150 9.08 -5.71 10.32
C ILE A 150 10.11 -6.59 9.59
N ALA A 151 11.32 -6.74 10.14
CA ALA A 151 12.34 -7.63 9.58
C ALA A 151 11.87 -9.08 9.49
N GLY A 152 11.25 -9.59 10.55
CA GLY A 152 10.73 -10.96 10.55
C GLY A 152 9.52 -11.16 9.65
N LEU A 153 8.61 -10.19 9.60
CA LEU A 153 7.48 -10.21 8.67
C LEU A 153 7.98 -10.20 7.21
N TYR A 154 8.99 -9.38 6.90
CA TYR A 154 9.63 -9.35 5.59
C TYR A 154 10.22 -10.72 5.22
N LEU A 155 10.97 -11.34 6.14
CA LEU A 155 11.53 -12.69 5.95
C LEU A 155 10.46 -13.76 5.67
N ARG A 156 9.29 -13.65 6.31
CA ARG A 156 8.18 -14.60 6.13
C ARG A 156 7.39 -14.37 4.85
N LEU A 157 7.12 -13.11 4.51
CA LEU A 157 6.20 -12.73 3.43
C LEU A 157 6.93 -12.56 2.09
N GLY A 158 8.24 -12.37 2.11
CA GLY A 158 9.06 -12.18 0.91
C GLY A 158 8.91 -10.81 0.26
N GLY A 159 8.18 -9.88 0.88
CA GLY A 159 7.92 -8.55 0.36
C GLY A 159 7.80 -7.50 1.47
N PHE A 160 8.43 -6.34 1.26
CA PHE A 160 8.55 -5.31 2.30
C PHE A 160 7.22 -4.58 2.53
N ASN A 161 6.55 -4.19 1.45
CA ASN A 161 5.24 -3.56 1.51
C ASN A 161 4.16 -4.49 2.10
N GLU A 162 4.28 -5.81 1.91
CA GLU A 162 3.45 -6.82 2.58
C GLU A 162 3.67 -6.80 4.09
N ALA A 163 4.93 -6.72 4.54
CA ALA A 163 5.26 -6.63 5.96
C ALA A 163 4.70 -5.35 6.60
N ILE A 164 4.80 -4.22 5.91
CA ILE A 164 4.22 -2.95 6.37
C ILE A 164 2.68 -3.02 6.41
N ALA A 165 2.04 -3.60 5.40
CA ALA A 165 0.58 -3.74 5.36
C ALA A 165 0.05 -4.60 6.53
N VAL A 166 0.68 -5.75 6.81
CA VAL A 166 0.30 -6.62 7.93
C VAL A 166 0.45 -5.91 9.28
N LEU A 167 1.55 -5.17 9.47
CA LEU A 167 1.73 -4.41 10.71
C LEU A 167 0.73 -3.25 10.81
N GLY A 168 0.47 -2.54 9.71
CA GLY A 168 -0.49 -1.43 9.63
C GLY A 168 -1.91 -1.85 9.97
N GLU A 169 -2.36 -2.98 9.43
CA GLU A 169 -3.66 -3.58 9.76
C GLU A 169 -3.73 -3.97 11.24
N ALA A 170 -2.66 -4.59 11.77
CA ALA A 170 -2.62 -5.01 13.16
C ALA A 170 -2.77 -3.82 14.13
N VAL A 171 -2.07 -2.70 13.86
CA VAL A 171 -2.18 -1.48 14.68
C VAL A 171 -3.41 -0.62 14.34
N GLY A 172 -4.27 -1.08 13.44
CA GLY A 172 -5.50 -0.40 13.05
C GLY A 172 -5.27 0.96 12.40
N SER A 173 -4.19 1.09 11.61
CA SER A 173 -3.91 2.36 10.95
C SER A 173 -4.96 2.67 9.88
N PRO A 174 -5.60 3.86 9.91
CA PRO A 174 -6.52 4.30 8.86
C PRO A 174 -5.77 4.80 7.61
N ILE A 175 -4.44 4.84 7.67
CA ILE A 175 -3.56 5.32 6.62
C ILE A 175 -2.81 4.12 6.04
N GLU A 176 -2.80 4.03 4.71
CA GLU A 176 -1.95 3.08 4.00
C GLU A 176 -0.53 3.64 3.91
N VAL A 177 0.49 2.85 4.22
CA VAL A 177 1.90 3.25 4.10
C VAL A 177 2.59 2.31 3.12
N LEU A 178 3.13 2.86 2.04
CA LEU A 178 3.81 2.11 0.99
C LEU A 178 5.23 2.62 0.78
N ASP A 179 6.15 1.68 0.60
CA ASP A 179 7.42 1.95 -0.06
C ASP A 179 7.12 2.21 -1.52
N ILE A 180 7.66 3.31 -2.02
CA ILE A 180 7.48 3.75 -3.40
C ILE A 180 8.15 2.81 -4.41
N THR A 181 9.02 1.90 -3.96
CA THR A 181 9.77 0.99 -4.83
C THR A 181 9.40 -0.48 -4.62
N SER A 182 9.79 -1.34 -5.58
CA SER A 182 9.51 -2.78 -5.53
C SER A 182 10.41 -3.55 -4.55
N GLY A 183 11.04 -2.87 -3.59
CA GLY A 183 11.90 -3.48 -2.57
C GLY A 183 13.39 -3.47 -2.90
N GLU A 184 13.84 -2.76 -3.94
CA GLU A 184 15.26 -2.71 -4.28
C GLU A 184 16.07 -1.93 -3.24
N ASN A 185 17.01 -2.62 -2.59
CA ASN A 185 17.92 -1.99 -1.64
C ASN A 185 18.90 -1.03 -2.33
N ALA A 186 18.94 0.23 -1.88
CA ALA A 186 19.89 1.23 -2.36
C ALA A 186 20.40 2.13 -1.22
N TYR A 187 21.60 2.67 -1.39
CA TYR A 187 22.21 3.60 -0.46
C TYR A 187 22.21 5.01 -1.03
N LEU A 188 21.78 5.97 -0.22
CA LEU A 188 21.69 7.36 -0.60
C LEU A 188 23.00 8.10 -0.33
N MET A 189 23.50 8.82 -1.33
CA MET A 189 24.64 9.73 -1.22
C MET A 189 24.29 11.07 -1.87
N ALA A 190 24.95 12.15 -1.47
CA ALA A 190 24.73 13.47 -2.04
C ALA A 190 26.03 14.19 -2.42
N ARG A 191 25.92 15.13 -3.36
CA ARG A 191 27.01 16.02 -3.77
C ARG A 191 26.65 17.48 -3.53
N LYS A 192 27.55 18.22 -2.91
CA LYS A 192 27.43 19.66 -2.70
C LYS A 192 28.06 20.47 -3.84
N ALA A 193 27.68 21.75 -3.96
CA ALA A 193 28.18 22.65 -5.00
C ALA A 193 29.69 22.90 -4.93
N ASP A 194 30.27 22.83 -3.73
CA ASP A 194 31.73 22.92 -3.50
C ASP A 194 32.48 21.61 -3.84
N GLY A 195 31.77 20.58 -4.24
CA GLY A 195 32.31 19.27 -4.60
C GLY A 195 32.38 18.26 -3.46
N GLN A 196 32.03 18.63 -2.22
CA GLN A 196 31.95 17.71 -1.09
C GLN A 196 30.94 16.58 -1.36
N ILE A 197 31.29 15.37 -0.91
CA ILE A 197 30.42 14.19 -0.95
C ILE A 197 29.89 13.92 0.46
N LEU A 198 28.58 13.70 0.56
CA LEU A 198 27.90 13.19 1.75
C LEU A 198 27.62 11.69 1.48
N PHE A 199 28.07 10.81 2.36
CA PHE A 199 28.21 9.39 2.05
C PHE A 199 27.01 8.53 2.49
N ASP A 200 26.09 9.10 3.25
CA ASP A 200 24.88 8.45 3.73
C ASP A 200 23.80 9.49 4.08
N GLU A 201 22.60 9.03 4.46
CA GLU A 201 21.52 9.90 4.92
C GLU A 201 21.91 10.70 6.15
N ALA A 202 22.63 10.09 7.10
CA ALA A 202 23.06 10.76 8.32
C ALA A 202 23.92 12.00 8.00
N ASP A 203 24.85 11.88 7.05
CA ASP A 203 25.65 13.01 6.55
C ASP A 203 24.78 14.10 5.89
N ILE A 204 23.69 13.74 5.20
CA ILE A 204 22.78 14.68 4.52
C ILE A 204 21.98 15.53 5.51
N VAL A 205 21.52 14.92 6.61
CA VAL A 205 20.68 15.59 7.62
C VAL A 205 21.46 16.18 8.80
N ALA A 206 22.77 15.90 8.89
CA ALA A 206 23.65 16.48 9.89
C ALA A 206 23.98 17.96 9.63
N GLU A 207 24.56 18.63 10.62
CA GLU A 207 25.11 19.97 10.43
C GLU A 207 26.24 19.94 9.40
N GLN A 208 26.14 20.78 8.38
CA GLN A 208 27.06 20.80 7.25
C GLN A 208 27.36 22.22 6.79
N SER A 209 28.30 22.39 5.84
CA SER A 209 28.60 23.70 5.27
C SER A 209 27.37 24.32 4.58
N ALA A 210 27.31 25.65 4.46
CA ALA A 210 26.22 26.36 3.78
C ALA A 210 26.20 26.17 2.24
N SER A 211 27.16 25.41 1.68
CA SER A 211 27.17 25.07 0.26
C SER A 211 25.96 24.17 -0.05
N PRO A 212 25.14 24.46 -1.08
CA PRO A 212 23.93 23.70 -1.31
C PRO A 212 24.22 22.31 -1.88
N ILE A 213 23.33 21.35 -1.59
CA ILE A 213 23.29 20.06 -2.29
C ILE A 213 22.85 20.30 -3.74
N THR A 214 23.57 19.71 -4.68
CA THR A 214 23.35 19.87 -6.14
C THR A 214 22.83 18.60 -6.80
N GLY A 215 22.80 17.49 -6.08
CA GLY A 215 22.29 16.23 -6.58
C GLY A 215 22.50 15.07 -5.61
N ILE A 216 21.71 14.03 -5.82
CA ILE A 216 21.75 12.78 -5.04
C ILE A 216 21.99 11.57 -5.94
N HIS A 217 22.64 10.56 -5.39
CA HIS A 217 22.99 9.31 -6.04
C HIS A 217 22.43 8.15 -5.21
N LEU A 218 21.67 7.26 -5.85
CA LEU A 218 21.30 5.97 -5.29
C LEU A 218 22.32 4.95 -5.81
N VAL A 219 23.01 4.26 -4.90
CA VAL A 219 24.06 3.30 -5.25
C VAL A 219 23.83 1.93 -4.62
N THR A 220 24.32 0.89 -5.26
CA THR A 220 24.14 -0.51 -4.80
C THR A 220 25.02 -0.87 -3.61
N GLU A 221 26.08 -0.10 -3.34
CA GLU A 221 27.01 -0.34 -2.23
C GLU A 221 27.52 0.96 -1.62
N GLN A 222 27.81 0.93 -0.33
CA GLN A 222 28.42 2.06 0.37
C GLN A 222 29.93 2.10 0.17
N ILE A 223 30.49 3.30 0.19
CA ILE A 223 31.94 3.48 0.27
C ILE A 223 32.39 3.20 1.71
N PRO A 224 33.29 2.22 1.93
CA PRO A 224 33.79 1.90 3.27
C PRO A 224 34.37 3.14 3.95
N VAL A 225 34.11 3.29 5.25
CA VAL A 225 34.55 4.47 6.04
C VAL A 225 36.04 4.76 5.84
N ALA A 226 36.89 3.71 5.85
CA ALA A 226 38.33 3.83 5.65
C ALA A 226 38.75 4.36 4.26
N LEU A 227 37.86 4.33 3.27
CA LEU A 227 38.11 4.80 1.90
C LEU A 227 37.43 6.13 1.58
N ARG A 228 36.53 6.64 2.43
CA ARG A 228 35.76 7.87 2.19
C ARG A 228 36.66 9.07 1.90
N GLU A 229 37.69 9.30 2.71
CA GLU A 229 38.65 10.41 2.47
C GLU A 229 39.39 10.29 1.14
N ARG A 230 39.85 9.09 0.81
CA ARG A 230 40.56 8.83 -0.45
C ARG A 230 39.64 9.05 -1.65
N PHE A 231 38.37 8.62 -1.55
CA PHE A 231 37.37 8.85 -2.58
C PHE A 231 37.06 10.34 -2.74
N ALA A 232 36.88 11.07 -1.64
CA ALA A 232 36.62 12.51 -1.64
C ALA A 232 37.76 13.31 -2.32
N ARG A 233 39.02 12.90 -2.15
CA ARG A 233 40.19 13.51 -2.80
C ARG A 233 40.40 13.07 -4.26
N SER A 234 39.65 12.09 -4.76
CA SER A 234 39.78 11.62 -6.14
C SER A 234 39.20 12.64 -7.15
N SER A 235 39.61 12.54 -8.41
CA SER A 235 39.15 13.48 -9.44
C SER A 235 37.64 13.34 -9.68
N ARG A 236 36.97 14.45 -10.02
CA ARG A 236 35.53 14.47 -10.33
C ARG A 236 35.13 13.45 -11.40
N ALA A 237 35.98 13.24 -12.41
CA ALA A 237 35.76 12.24 -13.45
C ALA A 237 35.82 10.79 -12.91
N SER A 238 36.68 10.52 -11.92
CA SER A 238 36.73 9.21 -11.27
C SER A 238 35.51 8.98 -10.37
N GLN A 239 35.10 9.99 -9.60
CA GLN A 239 33.87 9.92 -8.80
C GLN A 239 32.65 9.68 -9.68
N GLN A 240 32.53 10.41 -10.81
CA GLN A 240 31.41 10.26 -11.74
C GLN A 240 31.35 8.86 -12.36
N ARG A 241 32.51 8.30 -12.73
CA ARG A 241 32.59 6.92 -13.24
C ARG A 241 32.15 5.90 -12.18
N TRP A 242 32.55 6.10 -10.92
CA TRP A 242 32.14 5.23 -9.83
C TRP A 242 30.62 5.29 -9.59
N PHE A 243 30.04 6.49 -9.51
CA PHE A 243 28.58 6.64 -9.37
C PHE A 243 27.81 6.00 -10.53
N ALA A 244 28.31 6.15 -11.76
CA ALA A 244 27.66 5.55 -12.93
C ALA A 244 27.74 4.01 -12.92
N SER A 245 28.86 3.43 -12.48
CA SER A 245 29.02 1.96 -12.46
C SER A 245 28.35 1.27 -11.27
N HIS A 246 27.96 2.02 -10.24
CA HIS A 246 27.28 1.49 -9.04
C HIS A 246 25.88 2.07 -8.86
N ALA A 247 25.31 2.71 -9.89
CA ALA A 247 23.97 3.27 -9.83
C ALA A 247 22.95 2.16 -9.54
N ALA A 248 22.15 2.34 -8.49
CA ALA A 248 21.05 1.44 -8.18
C ALA A 248 19.92 1.63 -9.19
N VAL A 249 19.38 0.51 -9.69
CA VAL A 249 18.15 0.50 -10.48
C VAL A 249 17.02 0.22 -9.51
N VAL A 250 16.05 1.13 -9.49
CA VAL A 250 14.87 1.05 -8.62
C VAL A 250 13.64 1.13 -9.51
N THR A 251 12.59 0.38 -9.17
CA THR A 251 11.36 0.33 -9.94
C THR A 251 10.18 0.74 -9.07
N LEU A 252 9.21 1.46 -9.65
CA LEU A 252 7.98 1.84 -8.96
C LEU A 252 7.18 0.59 -8.54
N ASP A 253 6.80 0.51 -7.27
CA ASP A 253 5.91 -0.56 -6.78
C ASP A 253 4.54 -0.47 -7.47
N LYS A 254 3.95 -1.62 -7.82
CA LYS A 254 2.66 -1.67 -8.53
C LYS A 254 1.50 -1.06 -7.72
N ARG A 255 1.47 -1.25 -6.40
CA ARG A 255 0.45 -0.62 -5.54
C ARG A 255 0.66 0.89 -5.47
N ALA A 256 1.91 1.34 -5.40
CA ALA A 256 2.22 2.76 -5.42
C ALA A 256 1.84 3.42 -6.76
N ASP A 257 2.07 2.75 -7.91
CA ASP A 257 1.59 3.20 -9.22
C ASP A 257 0.05 3.34 -9.25
N VAL A 258 -0.68 2.32 -8.78
CA VAL A 258 -2.14 2.35 -8.69
C VAL A 258 -2.61 3.49 -7.78
N ALA A 259 -2.01 3.66 -6.60
CA ALA A 259 -2.35 4.72 -5.67
C ALA A 259 -2.16 6.11 -6.31
N LEU A 260 -1.01 6.35 -6.96
CA LEU A 260 -0.71 7.60 -7.66
C LEU A 260 -1.67 7.87 -8.82
N ARG A 261 -1.99 6.87 -9.64
CA ARG A 261 -2.92 7.01 -10.77
C ARG A 261 -4.34 7.31 -10.32
N ARG A 262 -4.74 6.84 -9.13
CA ARG A 262 -6.09 7.02 -8.58
C ARG A 262 -6.23 8.22 -7.66
N ALA A 263 -5.12 8.80 -7.21
CA ALA A 263 -5.13 9.96 -6.34
C ALA A 263 -5.89 11.12 -6.99
N ASP A 264 -6.81 11.73 -6.24
CA ASP A 264 -7.41 13.02 -6.61
C ASP A 264 -6.42 14.16 -6.30
N VAL A 265 -5.61 13.95 -5.26
CA VAL A 265 -4.58 14.87 -4.76
C VAL A 265 -3.26 14.13 -4.55
N VAL A 266 -2.16 14.70 -5.06
CA VAL A 266 -0.81 14.27 -4.72
C VAL A 266 -0.10 15.42 -4.01
N VAL A 267 0.45 15.14 -2.84
CA VAL A 267 1.15 16.11 -2.01
C VAL A 267 2.61 15.70 -1.88
N LEU A 268 3.53 16.56 -2.30
CA LEU A 268 4.92 16.49 -1.88
C LEU A 268 5.01 17.26 -0.56
N ALA A 269 5.02 16.54 0.57
CA ALA A 269 4.97 17.16 1.88
C ALA A 269 6.23 17.99 2.17
N ALA A 270 6.17 18.81 3.22
CA ALA A 270 7.34 19.50 3.73
C ALA A 270 8.23 18.56 4.55
N GLY A 271 9.54 18.72 4.45
CA GLY A 271 10.53 17.94 5.17
C GLY A 271 11.89 17.98 4.46
N THR A 272 12.77 17.04 4.82
CA THR A 272 14.08 16.89 4.20
C THR A 272 13.92 16.50 2.72
N GLN A 273 14.29 17.43 1.85
CA GLN A 273 14.17 17.28 0.40
C GLN A 273 15.10 16.21 -0.12
N PHE A 274 16.36 16.19 0.31
CA PHE A 274 17.38 15.34 -0.29
C PHE A 274 17.52 13.97 0.37
N SER A 275 17.08 13.81 1.63
CA SER A 275 17.09 12.51 2.31
C SER A 275 15.79 11.71 2.16
N SER A 276 14.64 12.37 2.10
CA SER A 276 13.35 11.68 2.12
C SER A 276 12.54 11.90 0.86
N LEU A 277 12.33 13.15 0.44
CA LEU A 277 11.32 13.45 -0.59
C LEU A 277 11.81 13.16 -2.02
N ILE A 278 12.92 13.79 -2.44
CA ILE A 278 13.49 13.61 -3.79
C ILE A 278 13.85 12.14 -4.05
N PRO A 279 14.46 11.37 -3.12
CA PRO A 279 14.69 9.95 -3.32
C PRO A 279 13.42 9.14 -3.61
N SER A 280 12.26 9.56 -3.09
CA SER A 280 10.99 8.88 -3.34
C SER A 280 10.44 9.20 -4.74
N TYR A 281 10.16 10.46 -5.04
CA TYR A 281 9.47 10.82 -6.29
C TYR A 281 10.37 10.88 -7.53
N ARG A 282 11.69 10.68 -7.38
CA ARG A 282 12.60 10.43 -8.51
C ARG A 282 12.52 9.02 -9.09
N THR A 283 11.80 8.13 -8.42
CA THR A 283 11.62 6.75 -8.86
C THR A 283 11.02 6.75 -10.28
N PRO A 284 11.64 6.06 -11.25
CA PRO A 284 11.13 6.01 -12.61
C PRO A 284 9.67 5.53 -12.65
N GLY A 285 8.81 6.22 -13.40
CA GLY A 285 7.38 5.93 -13.50
C GLY A 285 6.50 6.79 -12.59
N VAL A 286 7.03 7.39 -11.52
CA VAL A 286 6.22 8.19 -10.58
C VAL A 286 5.56 9.38 -11.26
N THR A 287 6.31 10.12 -12.08
CA THR A 287 5.77 11.32 -12.73
C THR A 287 4.73 10.96 -13.78
N GLU A 288 4.95 9.88 -14.52
CA GLU A 288 3.99 9.32 -15.46
C GLU A 288 2.69 8.93 -14.73
N ALA A 289 2.78 8.18 -13.63
CA ALA A 289 1.65 7.80 -12.80
C ALA A 289 0.84 9.00 -12.28
N MET A 290 1.54 10.04 -11.79
CA MET A 290 0.92 11.28 -11.31
C MET A 290 0.21 12.07 -12.43
N VAL A 291 0.84 12.19 -13.61
CA VAL A 291 0.39 13.04 -14.71
C VAL A 291 -0.73 12.38 -15.52
N GLU A 292 -0.62 11.08 -15.76
CA GLU A 292 -1.63 10.28 -16.49
C GLU A 292 -2.80 9.86 -15.59
N GLY A 293 -2.62 9.98 -14.27
CA GLY A 293 -3.62 9.68 -13.26
C GLY A 293 -4.77 10.69 -13.18
N ARG A 294 -5.61 10.52 -12.16
CA ARG A 294 -6.79 11.35 -11.90
C ARG A 294 -6.45 12.71 -11.25
N SER A 295 -5.22 12.85 -10.73
CA SER A 295 -4.88 13.96 -9.84
C SER A 295 -4.91 15.32 -10.54
N ARG A 296 -5.83 16.19 -10.08
CA ARG A 296 -5.93 17.58 -10.56
C ARG A 296 -5.06 18.52 -9.72
N VAL A 297 -4.90 18.19 -8.44
CA VAL A 297 -4.02 18.90 -7.51
C VAL A 297 -2.78 18.05 -7.26
N ARG A 298 -1.63 18.53 -7.73
CA ARG A 298 -0.30 17.98 -7.47
C ARG A 298 0.54 19.10 -6.89
N CYS A 299 0.68 19.13 -5.57
CA CYS A 299 1.20 20.28 -4.87
C CYS A 299 2.49 19.98 -4.11
N LEU A 300 3.43 20.92 -4.14
CA LEU A 300 4.56 20.94 -3.23
C LEU A 300 4.24 21.84 -2.03
N LEU A 301 4.41 21.32 -0.83
CA LEU A 301 4.36 22.09 0.41
C LEU A 301 5.77 22.56 0.78
N VAL A 302 6.02 23.87 0.69
CA VAL A 302 7.34 24.44 0.99
C VAL A 302 7.59 24.45 2.49
N ASN A 303 8.80 24.10 2.92
CA ASN A 303 9.17 24.09 4.34
C ASN A 303 8.99 25.46 5.01
N ILE A 304 8.48 25.49 6.24
CA ILE A 304 8.39 26.74 7.04
C ILE A 304 9.79 27.29 7.35
N ARG A 305 10.78 26.43 7.56
CA ARG A 305 12.17 26.81 7.85
C ARG A 305 13.16 26.00 7.02
N HIS A 306 14.39 26.48 6.97
CA HIS A 306 15.47 25.73 6.34
C HIS A 306 15.82 24.51 7.20
N ASP A 307 15.60 23.32 6.66
CA ASP A 307 16.20 22.09 7.17
C ASP A 307 17.68 22.02 6.79
N LYS A 308 18.40 21.06 7.38
CA LYS A 308 19.86 20.93 7.23
C LYS A 308 20.30 20.61 5.81
N ASP A 309 19.44 20.00 5.01
CA ASP A 309 19.70 19.60 3.64
C ASP A 309 19.29 20.68 2.60
N ILE A 310 18.55 21.71 3.01
CA ILE A 310 18.14 22.84 2.16
C ILE A 310 18.74 24.18 2.61
N GLN A 311 19.86 24.15 3.36
CA GLN A 311 20.54 25.36 3.79
C GLN A 311 20.94 26.23 2.60
N GLY A 312 20.61 27.52 2.67
CA GLY A 312 20.93 28.48 1.61
C GLY A 312 20.05 28.40 0.36
N LEU A 313 19.01 27.56 0.36
CA LEU A 313 18.02 27.50 -0.71
C LEU A 313 16.81 28.38 -0.37
N ASP A 314 16.44 29.25 -1.31
CA ASP A 314 15.15 29.93 -1.28
C ASP A 314 14.02 29.00 -1.79
N ALA A 315 12.77 29.47 -1.73
CA ALA A 315 11.63 28.66 -2.14
C ALA A 315 11.64 28.31 -3.64
N GLU A 316 12.22 29.17 -4.49
CA GLU A 316 12.33 28.92 -5.94
C GLU A 316 13.25 27.74 -6.22
N HIS A 317 14.39 27.69 -5.53
CA HIS A 317 15.33 26.56 -5.65
C HIS A 317 14.75 25.26 -5.08
N VAL A 318 13.94 25.32 -4.02
CA VAL A 318 13.25 24.12 -3.51
C VAL A 318 12.27 23.57 -4.55
N VAL A 319 11.48 24.43 -5.21
CA VAL A 319 10.58 24.00 -6.29
C VAL A 319 11.35 23.46 -7.49
N ASP A 320 12.41 24.13 -7.93
CA ASP A 320 13.24 23.69 -9.07
C ASP A 320 13.92 22.33 -8.79
N ASN A 321 14.34 22.08 -7.55
CA ASN A 321 14.86 20.78 -7.12
C ASN A 321 13.79 19.69 -7.14
N ALA A 322 12.58 19.98 -6.66
CA ALA A 322 11.47 19.03 -6.69
C ALA A 322 11.08 18.66 -8.14
N LEU A 323 10.95 19.65 -9.01
CA LEU A 323 10.70 19.45 -10.44
C LEU A 323 11.81 18.65 -11.13
N THR A 324 13.07 18.92 -10.78
CA THR A 324 14.21 18.14 -11.28
C THR A 324 14.17 16.70 -10.79
N GLY A 325 13.80 16.48 -9.52
CA GLY A 325 13.60 15.14 -8.95
C GLY A 325 12.50 14.37 -9.66
N LEU A 326 11.38 15.02 -10.00
CA LEU A 326 10.30 14.49 -10.84
C LEU A 326 10.72 14.30 -12.32
N GLY A 327 11.99 14.57 -12.69
CA GLY A 327 12.44 14.49 -14.08
C GLY A 327 11.70 15.45 -15.03
N ASP A 328 11.09 16.51 -14.48
CA ASP A 328 10.34 17.53 -15.21
C ASP A 328 10.83 18.93 -14.83
N ALA A 329 12.13 19.19 -14.95
CA ALA A 329 12.80 20.41 -14.50
C ALA A 329 12.23 21.73 -15.06
N HIS A 330 11.46 21.66 -16.16
CA HIS A 330 10.76 22.80 -16.76
C HIS A 330 9.24 22.74 -16.59
N ASN A 331 8.74 21.77 -15.82
CA ASN A 331 7.33 21.49 -15.54
C ASN A 331 6.47 21.36 -16.80
N ARG A 332 7.02 20.81 -17.90
CA ARG A 332 6.33 20.69 -19.20
C ARG A 332 5.24 19.63 -19.16
N ARG A 333 5.42 18.59 -18.34
CA ARG A 333 4.40 17.55 -18.08
C ARG A 333 3.39 18.01 -17.02
N ARG A 334 3.58 19.22 -16.48
CA ARG A 334 2.83 19.78 -15.35
C ARG A 334 2.86 18.86 -14.14
N ALA A 335 4.03 18.27 -13.86
CA ALA A 335 4.22 17.37 -12.72
C ALA A 335 3.81 18.01 -11.39
N LEU A 336 4.00 19.33 -11.26
CA LEU A 336 3.38 20.15 -10.22
C LEU A 336 2.34 21.09 -10.82
N THR A 337 1.16 21.13 -10.22
CA THR A 337 0.12 22.11 -10.54
C THR A 337 0.11 23.27 -9.56
N HIS A 338 0.50 23.03 -8.30
CA HIS A 338 0.47 24.03 -7.23
C HIS A 338 1.73 24.01 -6.36
N VAL A 339 2.05 25.14 -5.74
CA VAL A 339 3.04 25.27 -4.68
C VAL A 339 2.37 26.00 -3.52
N LEU A 340 2.33 25.36 -2.36
CA LEU A 340 1.82 25.95 -1.12
C LEU A 340 2.98 26.54 -0.33
N LEU A 341 2.90 27.82 0.02
CA LEU A 341 3.86 28.47 0.91
C LEU A 341 3.15 29.14 2.09
N SER A 342 3.87 29.25 3.21
CA SER A 342 3.42 30.05 4.34
C SER A 342 3.91 31.49 4.23
N GLY A 343 3.02 32.46 4.40
CA GLY A 343 3.35 33.89 4.26
C GLY A 343 4.34 34.43 5.29
N ASP A 344 4.36 33.84 6.48
CA ASP A 344 5.29 34.17 7.57
C ASP A 344 6.51 33.24 7.64
N GLY A 345 6.58 32.20 6.77
CA GLY A 345 7.68 31.25 6.67
C GLY A 345 9.06 31.87 6.43
N LYS A 346 10.12 31.13 6.74
CA LYS A 346 11.53 31.53 6.57
C LYS A 346 12.13 31.07 5.24
N VAL A 347 11.63 30.01 4.62
CA VAL A 347 11.99 29.64 3.24
C VAL A 347 11.08 30.44 2.32
N ARG A 348 11.59 31.58 1.83
CA ARG A 348 10.84 32.55 1.02
C ARG A 348 11.34 32.56 -0.41
N PRO A 349 10.51 32.95 -1.39
CA PRO A 349 11.02 33.22 -2.74
C PRO A 349 12.01 34.40 -2.73
N ALA A 350 12.92 34.42 -3.70
CA ALA A 350 13.83 35.55 -3.88
C ALA A 350 13.08 36.77 -4.43
N HIS A 351 12.05 36.53 -5.24
CA HIS A 351 11.20 37.55 -5.84
C HIS A 351 9.90 37.79 -5.06
N ARG A 352 9.49 39.05 -4.90
CA ARG A 352 8.29 39.45 -4.12
C ARG A 352 6.95 39.11 -4.78
N GLU A 353 6.91 38.97 -6.11
CA GLU A 353 5.69 38.61 -6.86
C GLU A 353 5.88 37.22 -7.45
N TRP A 354 5.60 36.19 -6.66
CA TRP A 354 5.85 34.80 -7.03
C TRP A 354 4.58 34.07 -7.48
N GLY A 355 3.54 34.77 -7.97
CA GLY A 355 2.21 34.18 -8.21
C GLY A 355 2.17 32.93 -9.10
N GLN A 356 3.18 32.69 -9.93
CA GLN A 356 3.41 31.42 -10.60
C GLN A 356 4.91 31.12 -10.69
N HIS A 357 5.27 29.83 -10.66
CA HIS A 357 6.65 29.36 -10.90
C HIS A 357 6.63 28.16 -11.83
N ARG A 358 7.33 28.25 -12.98
CA ARG A 358 7.33 27.19 -14.01
C ARG A 358 5.90 26.71 -14.38
N GLY A 359 4.92 27.61 -14.38
CA GLY A 359 3.52 27.29 -14.68
C GLY A 359 2.74 26.56 -13.57
N ALA A 360 3.36 26.27 -12.42
CA ALA A 360 2.64 25.90 -11.20
C ALA A 360 2.10 27.17 -10.53
N LEU A 361 0.86 27.11 -10.04
CA LEU A 361 0.24 28.20 -9.28
C LEU A 361 0.84 28.24 -7.88
N VAL A 362 1.33 29.40 -7.48
CA VAL A 362 1.90 29.58 -6.15
C VAL A 362 0.83 30.22 -5.27
N VAL A 363 0.52 29.55 -4.17
CA VAL A 363 -0.56 29.93 -3.26
C VAL A 363 0.02 30.14 -1.87
N GLU A 364 -0.07 31.38 -1.42
CA GLU A 364 0.28 31.77 -0.06
C GLU A 364 -0.92 31.55 0.85
N ALA A 365 -0.70 30.82 1.95
CA ALA A 365 -1.74 30.50 2.93
C ALA A 365 -1.19 30.61 4.35
N ASP A 366 -2.09 30.65 5.33
CA ASP A 366 -1.74 30.62 6.75
C ASP A 366 -1.43 29.16 7.17
N LEU A 367 -0.18 28.74 6.98
CA LEU A 367 0.22 27.34 7.15
C LEU A 367 1.08 27.12 8.39
N THR A 368 1.46 28.16 9.12
CA THR A 368 2.37 28.07 10.27
C THR A 368 1.59 27.74 11.55
N ASP A 369 2.12 26.83 12.36
CA ASP A 369 1.56 26.55 13.70
C ASP A 369 1.92 27.69 14.67
N PRO A 370 0.94 28.36 15.31
CA PRO A 370 1.19 29.48 16.21
C PRO A 370 1.92 29.06 17.49
N ASP A 371 1.71 27.84 17.97
CA ASP A 371 2.38 27.28 19.15
C ASP A 371 3.75 26.72 18.78
N HIS A 372 3.92 26.28 17.52
CA HIS A 372 5.18 25.78 16.98
C HIS A 372 5.57 26.48 15.67
N PRO A 373 6.07 27.74 15.70
CA PRO A 373 6.30 28.57 14.49
C PRO A 373 7.32 28.04 13.48
N ALA A 374 7.95 26.91 13.78
CA ALA A 374 8.86 26.19 12.89
C ALA A 374 8.16 25.06 12.10
N GLN A 375 6.88 24.80 12.36
CA GLN A 375 6.12 23.66 11.85
C GLN A 375 4.86 24.13 11.12
N HIS A 376 4.36 23.25 10.27
CA HIS A 376 3.07 23.44 9.62
C HIS A 376 1.93 23.18 10.60
N HIS A 377 0.92 24.05 10.60
CA HIS A 377 -0.36 23.80 11.27
C HIS A 377 -1.14 22.77 10.44
N GLY A 378 -1.35 21.57 10.99
CA GLY A 378 -1.98 20.46 10.27
C GLY A 378 -3.36 20.82 9.70
N ALA A 379 -4.24 21.38 10.54
CA ALA A 379 -5.62 21.68 10.12
C ALA A 379 -5.69 22.77 9.04
N ASN A 380 -4.93 23.87 9.18
CA ASN A 380 -4.87 24.89 8.14
C ASN A 380 -4.25 24.36 6.84
N THR A 381 -3.24 23.48 6.94
CA THR A 381 -2.63 22.84 5.76
C THR A 381 -3.65 21.97 5.03
N LEU A 382 -4.40 21.13 5.76
CA LEU A 382 -5.47 20.31 5.18
C LEU A 382 -6.56 21.18 4.55
N ARG A 383 -7.00 22.25 5.23
CA ARG A 383 -7.98 23.19 4.68
C ARG A 383 -7.50 23.81 3.36
N ALA A 384 -6.27 24.31 3.32
CA ALA A 384 -5.70 24.89 2.10
C ALA A 384 -5.66 23.86 0.95
N LEU A 385 -5.33 22.60 1.23
CA LEU A 385 -5.39 21.53 0.23
C LEU A 385 -6.80 21.27 -0.27
N LEU A 386 -7.79 21.20 0.62
CA LEU A 386 -9.19 20.99 0.24
C LEU A 386 -9.76 22.17 -0.55
N ASP A 387 -9.39 23.41 -0.21
CA ASP A 387 -9.77 24.60 -0.98
C ASP A 387 -9.23 24.53 -2.43
N LEU A 388 -8.01 24.03 -2.63
CA LEU A 388 -7.46 23.80 -3.97
C LEU A 388 -8.25 22.74 -4.73
N VAL A 389 -8.66 21.68 -4.03
CA VAL A 389 -9.45 20.58 -4.59
C VAL A 389 -10.82 21.06 -5.04
N ASP A 390 -11.51 21.84 -4.22
CA ASP A 390 -12.81 22.43 -4.54
C ASP A 390 -12.70 23.40 -5.72
N ALA A 391 -11.66 24.25 -5.75
CA ALA A 391 -11.43 25.19 -6.84
C ALA A 391 -11.10 24.52 -8.19
N ASN A 392 -10.57 23.31 -8.17
CA ASN A 392 -10.22 22.53 -9.37
C ASN A 392 -11.24 21.42 -9.70
N GLY A 393 -12.32 21.34 -8.92
CA GLY A 393 -13.42 20.39 -9.03
C GLY A 393 -13.04 18.97 -8.58
N THR A 394 -13.88 18.39 -7.72
CA THR A 394 -13.84 16.99 -7.28
C THR A 394 -14.74 16.06 -8.07
N GLU A 395 -15.44 16.56 -9.11
CA GLU A 395 -16.58 15.87 -9.70
C GLU A 395 -16.30 14.36 -9.81
N PRO A 396 -17.00 13.55 -9.00
CA PRO A 396 -16.78 12.13 -8.98
C PRO A 396 -16.95 11.65 -10.41
N ARG A 397 -15.94 10.97 -10.94
CA ARG A 397 -16.17 10.13 -12.11
C ARG A 397 -17.37 9.26 -11.76
N GLU A 398 -18.48 9.35 -12.49
CA GLU A 398 -19.67 8.53 -12.22
C GLU A 398 -19.20 7.07 -12.09
N MET A 399 -19.44 6.44 -10.93
CA MET A 399 -19.01 5.05 -10.67
C MET A 399 -19.62 4.09 -11.68
N ILE A 400 -20.78 4.46 -12.21
CA ILE A 400 -21.48 3.77 -13.28
C ILE A 400 -20.94 4.34 -14.60
N PRO A 401 -20.36 3.51 -15.48
CA PRO A 401 -20.00 3.93 -16.84
C PRO A 401 -21.22 4.47 -17.58
N SER A 402 -21.02 5.48 -18.43
CA SER A 402 -22.09 5.88 -19.36
C SER A 402 -22.42 4.69 -20.27
N PRO A 403 -23.68 4.51 -20.72
CA PRO A 403 -24.05 3.50 -21.72
C PRO A 403 -23.22 3.51 -23.01
N SER A 404 -22.53 4.63 -23.29
CA SER A 404 -21.64 4.79 -24.45
C SER A 404 -20.18 4.42 -24.17
N ASP A 405 -19.79 4.20 -22.92
CA ASP A 405 -18.41 3.96 -22.53
C ASP A 405 -18.01 2.51 -22.85
N PRO A 406 -16.90 2.26 -23.54
CA PRO A 406 -16.38 0.91 -23.71
C PRO A 406 -15.76 0.44 -22.39
N VAL A 407 -16.26 -0.67 -21.86
CA VAL A 407 -16.01 -1.16 -20.50
C VAL A 407 -15.52 -2.60 -20.52
N CYS A 408 -14.61 -2.91 -19.60
CA CYS A 408 -14.19 -4.26 -19.26
C CYS A 408 -14.88 -4.66 -17.95
N TRP A 409 -15.88 -5.54 -18.05
CA TRP A 409 -16.67 -6.00 -16.92
C TRP A 409 -16.05 -7.24 -16.28
N MET A 410 -15.66 -7.13 -15.01
CA MET A 410 -14.99 -8.17 -14.24
C MET A 410 -15.95 -8.72 -13.19
N PHE A 411 -16.67 -9.77 -13.55
CA PHE A 411 -17.67 -10.39 -12.67
C PHE A 411 -17.03 -11.41 -11.74
N ASP A 412 -17.38 -11.39 -10.46
CA ASP A 412 -17.28 -12.62 -9.67
C ASP A 412 -18.22 -13.71 -10.23
N LEU A 413 -17.98 -14.96 -9.84
CA LEU A 413 -18.75 -16.10 -10.31
C LEU A 413 -19.80 -16.55 -9.29
N ASP A 414 -19.37 -16.94 -8.10
CA ASP A 414 -20.15 -17.71 -7.13
C ASP A 414 -21.00 -16.77 -6.27
N GLY A 415 -22.31 -16.74 -6.49
CA GLY A 415 -23.22 -15.78 -5.84
C GLY A 415 -23.43 -14.49 -6.64
N THR A 416 -22.59 -14.23 -7.65
CA THR A 416 -22.74 -13.09 -8.58
C THR A 416 -23.36 -13.49 -9.92
N LEU A 417 -22.80 -14.48 -10.64
CA LEU A 417 -23.33 -14.94 -11.94
C LEU A 417 -24.04 -16.29 -11.85
N VAL A 418 -23.66 -17.12 -10.88
CA VAL A 418 -24.22 -18.47 -10.70
C VAL A 418 -24.62 -18.70 -9.25
N ASP A 419 -25.73 -19.40 -9.06
CA ASP A 419 -26.08 -19.99 -7.78
C ASP A 419 -25.36 -21.33 -7.66
N SER A 420 -24.30 -21.35 -6.85
CA SER A 420 -23.49 -22.53 -6.58
C SER A 420 -23.59 -22.99 -5.12
N SER A 421 -24.37 -22.29 -4.29
CA SER A 421 -24.48 -22.56 -2.85
C SER A 421 -24.93 -23.99 -2.54
N PRO A 422 -25.96 -24.57 -3.22
CA PRO A 422 -26.38 -25.95 -2.96
C PRO A 422 -25.27 -26.97 -3.26
N ALA A 423 -24.50 -26.75 -4.32
CA ALA A 423 -23.37 -27.61 -4.68
C ALA A 423 -22.20 -27.47 -3.70
N HIS A 424 -21.95 -26.26 -3.18
CA HIS A 424 -20.94 -26.04 -2.14
C HIS A 424 -21.30 -26.75 -0.84
N GLU A 425 -22.55 -26.62 -0.39
CA GLU A 425 -23.03 -27.26 0.83
C GLU A 425 -22.89 -28.78 0.76
N ALA A 426 -23.46 -29.40 -0.28
CA ALA A 426 -23.37 -30.84 -0.46
C ALA A 426 -21.92 -31.34 -0.57
N ALA A 427 -21.04 -30.59 -1.24
CA ALA A 427 -19.62 -30.96 -1.36
C ALA A 427 -18.85 -30.87 -0.03
N PHE A 428 -19.17 -29.88 0.82
CA PHE A 428 -18.60 -29.80 2.17
C PHE A 428 -19.12 -30.92 3.05
N GLN A 429 -20.41 -31.24 3.00
CA GLN A 429 -21.01 -32.36 3.74
C GLN A 429 -20.35 -33.70 3.37
N GLU A 430 -20.03 -33.92 2.08
CA GLU A 430 -19.28 -35.11 1.63
C GLU A 430 -17.85 -35.16 2.20
N ALA A 431 -17.15 -34.02 2.23
CA ALA A 431 -15.80 -33.92 2.79
C ALA A 431 -15.79 -34.10 4.33
N ILE A 432 -16.79 -33.54 5.03
CA ILE A 432 -16.99 -33.71 6.47
C ILE A 432 -17.22 -35.18 6.79
N SER A 433 -18.13 -35.84 6.07
CA SER A 433 -18.44 -37.27 6.25
C SER A 433 -17.19 -38.15 6.12
N THR A 434 -16.24 -37.74 5.29
CA THR A 434 -15.02 -38.52 5.03
C THR A 434 -13.90 -38.22 6.02
N CYS A 435 -13.66 -36.95 6.35
CA CYS A 435 -12.47 -36.53 7.09
C CYS A 435 -12.73 -36.27 8.59
N CYS A 436 -13.99 -36.01 8.97
CA CYS A 436 -14.39 -35.53 10.30
C CYS A 436 -15.42 -36.48 10.93
N PRO A 437 -15.00 -37.66 11.43
CA PRO A 437 -15.94 -38.68 11.93
C PRO A 437 -16.73 -38.26 13.18
N ASP A 438 -16.28 -37.22 13.88
CA ASP A 438 -16.92 -36.69 15.08
C ASP A 438 -17.93 -35.57 14.79
N LEU A 439 -18.10 -35.17 13.51
CA LEU A 439 -19.06 -34.16 13.08
C LEU A 439 -20.19 -34.81 12.27
N ASP A 440 -21.44 -34.39 12.51
CA ASP A 440 -22.56 -34.73 11.63
C ASP A 440 -22.55 -33.77 10.42
N PRO A 441 -22.42 -34.27 9.18
CA PRO A 441 -22.52 -33.43 7.99
C PRO A 441 -23.83 -32.63 7.93
N ALA A 442 -24.93 -33.14 8.50
CA ALA A 442 -26.22 -32.44 8.49
C ALA A 442 -26.22 -31.13 9.30
N ASP A 443 -25.27 -30.96 10.22
CA ASP A 443 -25.11 -29.73 11.02
C ASP A 443 -24.31 -28.64 10.28
N PHE A 444 -23.76 -28.94 9.10
CA PHE A 444 -23.02 -27.96 8.29
C PHE A 444 -23.94 -27.24 7.32
N HIS A 445 -23.96 -25.91 7.41
CA HIS A 445 -24.63 -25.01 6.47
C HIS A 445 -23.63 -24.07 5.81
N TYR A 446 -23.63 -24.03 4.47
CA TYR A 446 -22.67 -23.22 3.73
C TYR A 446 -22.92 -21.72 3.88
N ALA A 447 -24.18 -21.33 4.11
CA ALA A 447 -24.58 -19.94 4.34
C ALA A 447 -23.82 -19.28 5.51
N ASP A 448 -23.44 -20.06 6.52
CA ASP A 448 -22.75 -19.56 7.73
C ASP A 448 -21.27 -19.21 7.48
N VAL A 449 -20.71 -19.64 6.33
CA VAL A 449 -19.28 -19.51 6.00
C VAL A 449 -19.04 -18.89 4.62
N LEU A 450 -20.02 -18.15 4.10
CA LEU A 450 -19.92 -17.49 2.80
C LEU A 450 -18.67 -16.61 2.69
N GLY A 451 -17.99 -16.70 1.55
CA GLY A 451 -16.74 -15.96 1.26
C GLY A 451 -15.49 -16.52 1.96
N GLN A 452 -15.59 -17.55 2.79
CA GLN A 452 -14.43 -18.20 3.41
C GLN A 452 -13.76 -19.19 2.44
N SER A 453 -12.43 -19.30 2.52
CA SER A 453 -11.70 -20.32 1.76
C SER A 453 -11.98 -21.73 2.31
N THR A 454 -11.87 -22.76 1.47
CA THR A 454 -12.01 -24.16 1.91
C THR A 454 -11.04 -24.53 3.03
N GLY A 455 -9.82 -23.99 3.02
CA GLY A 455 -8.84 -24.20 4.08
C GLY A 455 -9.23 -23.52 5.40
N ALA A 456 -9.80 -22.31 5.35
CA ALA A 456 -10.33 -21.63 6.54
C ALA A 456 -11.51 -22.40 7.15
N ILE A 457 -12.42 -22.90 6.31
CA ILE A 457 -13.54 -23.74 6.76
C ILE A 457 -13.01 -25.04 7.39
N ALA A 458 -12.03 -25.71 6.76
CA ALA A 458 -11.40 -26.90 7.34
C ALA A 458 -10.78 -26.60 8.72
N PHE A 459 -10.12 -25.45 8.87
CA PHE A 459 -9.59 -25.00 10.15
C PHE A 459 -10.70 -24.76 11.20
N PHE A 460 -11.80 -24.08 10.85
CA PHE A 460 -12.93 -23.85 11.76
C PHE A 460 -13.64 -25.14 12.18
N LEU A 461 -13.67 -26.14 11.30
CA LEU A 461 -14.18 -27.47 11.59
C LEU A 461 -13.21 -28.32 12.43
N GLY A 462 -12.02 -27.80 12.75
CA GLY A 462 -11.02 -28.53 13.53
C GLY A 462 -10.32 -29.65 12.75
N VAL A 463 -10.31 -29.58 11.42
CA VAL A 463 -9.58 -30.55 10.58
C VAL A 463 -8.08 -30.46 10.90
N PRO A 464 -7.42 -31.57 11.30
CA PRO A 464 -5.99 -31.55 11.58
C PRO A 464 -5.19 -31.08 10.35
N ASP A 465 -4.14 -30.28 10.55
CA ASP A 465 -3.31 -29.72 9.46
C ASP A 465 -2.86 -30.76 8.43
N ALA A 466 -2.50 -31.96 8.89
CA ALA A 466 -2.07 -33.08 8.04
C ALA A 466 -3.17 -33.60 7.09
N LYS A 467 -4.44 -33.30 7.34
CA LYS A 467 -5.61 -33.71 6.56
C LYS A 467 -6.28 -32.58 5.78
N VAL A 468 -5.87 -31.33 5.96
CA VAL A 468 -6.50 -30.16 5.28
C VAL A 468 -6.43 -30.30 3.76
N THR A 469 -5.33 -30.81 3.22
CA THR A 469 -5.18 -31.05 1.78
C THR A 469 -6.18 -32.11 1.29
N GLU A 470 -6.29 -33.25 1.98
CA GLU A 470 -7.22 -34.32 1.64
C GLU A 470 -8.67 -33.84 1.68
N PHE A 471 -9.07 -33.13 2.75
CA PHE A 471 -10.39 -32.53 2.89
C PHE A 471 -10.71 -31.57 1.73
N THR A 472 -9.75 -30.71 1.38
CA THR A 472 -9.88 -29.75 0.30
C THR A 472 -10.06 -30.44 -1.06
N ASP A 473 -9.30 -31.51 -1.31
CA ASP A 473 -9.35 -32.26 -2.56
C ASP A 473 -10.68 -33.02 -2.73
N ILE A 474 -11.17 -33.66 -1.66
CA ILE A 474 -12.48 -34.34 -1.65
C ILE A 474 -13.59 -33.32 -1.93
N LYS A 475 -13.62 -32.20 -1.19
CA LYS A 475 -14.62 -31.13 -1.41
C LYS A 475 -14.59 -30.64 -2.84
N ARG A 476 -13.40 -30.36 -3.38
CA ARG A 476 -13.26 -29.83 -4.75
C ARG A 476 -13.71 -30.85 -5.81
N ALA A 477 -13.42 -32.14 -5.60
CA ALA A 477 -13.87 -33.20 -6.50
C ALA A 477 -15.39 -33.36 -6.47
N ALA A 478 -15.99 -33.41 -5.28
CA ALA A 478 -17.43 -33.48 -5.08
C ALA A 478 -18.15 -32.30 -5.75
N TYR A 479 -17.67 -31.07 -5.51
CA TYR A 479 -18.23 -29.87 -6.15
C TYR A 479 -18.24 -29.95 -7.67
N ARG A 480 -17.11 -30.32 -8.30
CA ARG A 480 -17.02 -30.41 -9.77
C ARG A 480 -17.97 -31.46 -10.34
N ARG A 481 -18.11 -32.59 -9.65
CA ARG A 481 -19.06 -33.65 -10.01
C ARG A 481 -20.50 -33.13 -9.94
N MET A 482 -20.88 -32.51 -8.83
CA MET A 482 -22.22 -31.94 -8.60
C MET A 482 -22.56 -30.80 -9.57
N ALA A 483 -21.58 -29.96 -9.91
CA ALA A 483 -21.75 -28.94 -10.96
C ALA A 483 -22.10 -29.59 -12.32
N GLY A 484 -21.41 -30.69 -12.68
CA GLY A 484 -21.71 -31.46 -13.89
C GLY A 484 -23.05 -32.23 -13.85
N GLU A 485 -23.55 -32.54 -12.66
CA GLU A 485 -24.87 -33.15 -12.42
C GLU A 485 -26.01 -32.11 -12.45
N GLY A 486 -25.69 -30.83 -12.67
CA GLY A 486 -26.67 -29.76 -12.81
C GLY A 486 -27.12 -29.14 -11.48
N MET A 487 -26.31 -29.20 -10.42
CA MET A 487 -26.61 -28.50 -9.16
C MET A 487 -26.16 -27.02 -9.13
N VAL A 488 -25.52 -26.54 -10.20
CA VAL A 488 -25.11 -25.13 -10.35
C VAL A 488 -25.91 -24.51 -11.49
N HIS A 489 -26.56 -23.38 -11.21
CA HIS A 489 -27.45 -22.70 -12.16
C HIS A 489 -27.04 -21.23 -12.34
N THR A 490 -27.39 -20.62 -13.47
CA THR A 490 -27.24 -19.18 -13.64
C THR A 490 -28.18 -18.44 -12.68
N LEU A 491 -27.71 -17.34 -12.08
CA LEU A 491 -28.61 -16.40 -11.42
C LEU A 491 -29.50 -15.69 -12.46
N PRO A 492 -30.70 -15.22 -12.07
CA PRO A 492 -31.59 -14.48 -12.97
C PRO A 492 -30.88 -13.31 -13.64
N GLY A 493 -31.05 -13.17 -14.97
CA GLY A 493 -30.47 -12.10 -15.77
C GLY A 493 -28.99 -12.27 -16.12
N ALA A 494 -28.26 -13.22 -15.52
CA ALA A 494 -26.82 -13.36 -15.74
C ALA A 494 -26.46 -13.65 -17.20
N ARG A 495 -27.15 -14.62 -17.82
CA ARG A 495 -26.85 -15.02 -19.20
C ARG A 495 -27.22 -13.93 -20.19
N GLU A 496 -28.37 -13.30 -19.97
CA GLU A 496 -28.90 -12.21 -20.77
C GLU A 496 -27.96 -11.00 -20.71
N LEU A 497 -27.54 -10.60 -19.50
CA LEU A 497 -26.60 -9.51 -19.27
C LEU A 497 -25.28 -9.74 -20.03
N LEU A 498 -24.62 -10.90 -19.85
CA LEU A 498 -23.36 -11.18 -20.52
C LEU A 498 -23.52 -11.19 -22.05
N THR A 499 -24.64 -11.71 -22.56
CA THR A 499 -24.94 -11.71 -24.00
C THR A 499 -25.08 -10.29 -24.53
N GLN A 500 -25.80 -9.43 -23.82
CA GLN A 500 -26.01 -8.03 -24.21
C GLN A 500 -24.70 -7.22 -24.14
N LEU A 501 -23.88 -7.45 -23.11
CA LEU A 501 -22.57 -6.82 -22.97
C LEU A 501 -21.63 -7.17 -24.13
N ASN A 502 -21.55 -8.45 -24.49
CA ASN A 502 -20.78 -8.91 -25.65
C ASN A 502 -21.30 -8.29 -26.97
N ALA A 503 -22.63 -8.24 -27.15
CA ALA A 503 -23.23 -7.65 -28.34
C ALA A 503 -22.96 -6.13 -28.46
N ALA A 504 -22.80 -5.44 -27.33
CA ALA A 504 -22.45 -4.03 -27.26
C ALA A 504 -20.94 -3.75 -27.38
N GLY A 505 -20.11 -4.78 -27.52
CA GLY A 505 -18.66 -4.64 -27.71
C GLY A 505 -17.87 -4.39 -26.43
N HIS A 506 -18.45 -4.69 -25.27
CA HIS A 506 -17.72 -4.72 -24.00
C HIS A 506 -16.87 -5.99 -23.90
N GLN A 507 -15.80 -5.92 -23.10
CA GLN A 507 -15.05 -7.11 -22.70
C GLN A 507 -15.69 -7.68 -21.44
N VAL A 508 -15.88 -9.00 -21.39
CA VAL A 508 -16.45 -9.72 -20.25
C VAL A 508 -15.41 -10.67 -19.67
N MET A 509 -15.13 -10.53 -18.38
CA MET A 509 -14.20 -11.36 -17.65
C MET A 509 -14.88 -11.97 -16.42
N VAL A 510 -14.46 -13.19 -16.07
CA VAL A 510 -14.82 -13.82 -14.80
C VAL A 510 -13.61 -13.87 -13.89
N VAL A 511 -13.72 -13.29 -12.70
CA VAL A 511 -12.67 -13.19 -11.69
C VAL A 511 -13.15 -13.88 -10.41
N SER A 512 -12.74 -15.13 -10.21
CA SER A 512 -13.26 -16.00 -9.15
C SER A 512 -12.21 -16.29 -8.08
N GLY A 513 -12.63 -16.39 -6.83
CA GLY A 513 -11.76 -16.88 -5.75
C GLY A 513 -11.53 -18.40 -5.77
N GLY A 514 -12.31 -19.14 -6.58
CA GLY A 514 -12.26 -20.59 -6.70
C GLY A 514 -11.08 -21.12 -7.53
N SER A 515 -10.85 -22.43 -7.47
CA SER A 515 -9.82 -23.10 -8.28
C SER A 515 -10.21 -23.14 -9.76
N ALA A 516 -9.23 -23.05 -10.67
CA ALA A 516 -9.44 -23.08 -12.11
C ALA A 516 -10.35 -24.23 -12.57
N ALA A 517 -10.14 -25.44 -12.04
CA ALA A 517 -10.95 -26.60 -12.39
C ALA A 517 -12.42 -26.48 -11.98
N SER A 518 -12.71 -25.84 -10.84
CA SER A 518 -14.06 -25.62 -10.33
C SER A 518 -14.75 -24.47 -11.06
N THR A 519 -14.07 -23.34 -11.24
CA THR A 519 -14.57 -22.19 -12.01
C THR A 519 -14.96 -22.62 -13.43
N MET A 520 -14.09 -23.39 -14.10
CA MET A 520 -14.38 -23.91 -15.44
C MET A 520 -15.51 -24.95 -15.46
N ALA A 521 -15.70 -25.73 -14.39
CA ALA A 521 -16.81 -26.67 -14.30
C ALA A 521 -18.15 -25.92 -14.22
N SER A 522 -18.24 -24.90 -13.37
CA SER A 522 -19.43 -24.06 -13.22
C SER A 522 -19.77 -23.32 -14.52
N LEU A 523 -18.79 -22.65 -15.15
CA LEU A 523 -19.02 -21.94 -16.42
C LEU A 523 -19.50 -22.84 -17.56
N ARG A 524 -19.03 -24.10 -17.60
CA ARG A 524 -19.49 -25.09 -18.59
C ARG A 524 -20.90 -25.59 -18.27
N ALA A 525 -21.15 -25.93 -17.01
CA ALA A 525 -22.46 -26.42 -16.56
C ALA A 525 -23.58 -25.40 -16.81
N THR A 526 -23.27 -24.11 -16.66
CA THR A 526 -24.23 -23.01 -16.86
C THR A 526 -24.26 -22.46 -18.29
N GLY A 527 -23.36 -22.93 -19.17
CA GLY A 527 -23.28 -22.44 -20.56
C GLY A 527 -22.92 -20.96 -20.68
N LEU A 528 -22.19 -20.43 -19.69
CA LEU A 528 -21.66 -19.06 -19.67
C LEU A 528 -20.27 -18.96 -20.28
N LEU A 529 -19.52 -20.07 -20.39
CA LEU A 529 -18.13 -20.06 -20.84
C LEU A 529 -17.93 -19.37 -22.20
N ASP A 530 -18.86 -19.56 -23.14
CA ASP A 530 -18.78 -18.98 -24.49
C ASP A 530 -19.08 -17.47 -24.52
N LEU A 531 -19.49 -16.89 -23.39
CA LEU A 531 -19.80 -15.47 -23.22
C LEU A 531 -18.69 -14.71 -22.46
N VAL A 532 -17.57 -15.36 -22.14
CA VAL A 532 -16.50 -14.80 -21.31
C VAL A 532 -15.20 -14.79 -22.10
N ASP A 533 -14.57 -13.62 -22.24
CA ASP A 533 -13.30 -13.45 -22.95
C ASP A 533 -12.13 -14.05 -22.15
N HIS A 534 -12.12 -13.81 -20.84
CA HIS A 534 -11.06 -14.25 -19.94
C HIS A 534 -11.59 -14.74 -18.59
N VAL A 535 -10.97 -15.80 -18.07
CA VAL A 535 -11.26 -16.36 -16.74
C VAL A 535 -10.01 -16.26 -15.88
N VAL A 536 -10.12 -15.62 -14.72
CA VAL A 536 -9.05 -15.47 -13.73
C VAL A 536 -9.47 -16.17 -12.43
N PRO A 537 -9.04 -17.43 -12.24
CA PRO A 537 -9.30 -18.19 -11.03
C PRO A 537 -8.28 -17.90 -9.92
N GLY A 538 -8.69 -18.16 -8.68
CA GLY A 538 -7.95 -17.79 -7.47
C GLY A 538 -6.71 -18.63 -7.18
N ASP A 539 -6.58 -19.82 -7.77
CA ASP A 539 -5.39 -20.69 -7.64
C ASP A 539 -4.31 -20.40 -8.68
N LEU A 540 -4.51 -19.41 -9.57
CA LEU A 540 -3.49 -18.90 -10.48
C LEU A 540 -2.82 -17.62 -9.98
N VAL A 541 -3.12 -17.19 -8.75
CA VAL A 541 -2.48 -16.04 -8.10
C VAL A 541 -1.95 -16.42 -6.71
N PRO A 542 -0.96 -15.69 -6.18
CA PRO A 542 -0.37 -16.00 -4.87
C PRO A 542 -1.37 -15.94 -3.71
N ARG A 543 -2.29 -14.96 -3.73
CA ARG A 543 -3.33 -14.80 -2.71
C ARG A 543 -4.68 -14.54 -3.36
N SER A 544 -5.67 -15.35 -3.00
CA SER A 544 -7.05 -15.15 -3.44
C SER A 544 -7.75 -14.05 -2.62
N LYS A 545 -9.02 -13.75 -2.95
CA LYS A 545 -9.88 -12.79 -2.22
C LYS A 545 -9.83 -13.08 -0.70
N PRO A 546 -9.70 -12.07 0.18
CA PRO A 546 -9.87 -10.63 -0.05
C PRO A 546 -8.63 -9.89 -0.57
N ALA A 547 -7.51 -10.58 -0.83
CA ALA A 547 -6.35 -9.94 -1.44
C ALA A 547 -6.67 -9.50 -2.89
N PRO A 548 -6.05 -8.41 -3.38
CA PRO A 548 -6.37 -7.85 -4.69
C PRO A 548 -5.81 -8.66 -5.88
N ASP A 549 -4.97 -9.66 -5.63
CA ASP A 549 -4.13 -10.31 -6.65
C ASP A 549 -4.94 -10.88 -7.85
N VAL A 550 -6.15 -11.42 -7.61
CA VAL A 550 -7.04 -11.92 -8.70
C VAL A 550 -7.48 -10.79 -9.65
N TYR A 551 -7.77 -9.62 -9.11
CA TYR A 551 -8.20 -8.46 -9.89
C TYR A 551 -7.02 -7.74 -10.53
N LEU A 552 -5.87 -7.67 -9.85
CA LEU A 552 -4.62 -7.20 -10.46
C LEU A 552 -4.23 -8.06 -11.66
N ARG A 553 -4.43 -9.38 -11.55
CA ARG A 553 -4.21 -10.30 -12.68
C ARG A 553 -5.23 -10.08 -13.80
N ALA A 554 -6.48 -9.77 -13.47
CA ALA A 554 -7.49 -9.43 -14.48
C ALA A 554 -7.14 -8.14 -15.21
N LEU A 555 -6.63 -7.12 -14.51
CA LEU A 555 -6.14 -5.88 -15.11
C LEU A 555 -5.01 -6.09 -16.11
N ASP A 556 -4.10 -7.04 -15.88
CA ASP A 556 -3.04 -7.40 -16.85
C ASP A 556 -3.60 -7.93 -18.18
N LEU A 557 -4.84 -8.45 -18.18
CA LEU A 557 -5.51 -9.04 -19.35
C LEU A 557 -6.56 -8.09 -19.96
N ALA A 558 -6.91 -7.01 -19.25
CA ALA A 558 -7.89 -6.04 -19.72
C ALA A 558 -7.33 -5.25 -20.91
N ALA A 559 -8.18 -4.99 -21.90
CA ALA A 559 -7.78 -4.13 -23.01
C ALA A 559 -7.52 -2.69 -22.51
N PRO A 560 -6.35 -2.07 -22.80
CA PRO A 560 -5.94 -0.80 -22.20
C PRO A 560 -6.89 0.38 -22.41
N GLU A 561 -7.67 0.35 -23.49
CA GLU A 561 -8.65 1.36 -23.86
C GLU A 561 -9.98 1.24 -23.10
N LEU A 562 -10.23 0.10 -22.43
CA LEU A 562 -11.48 -0.16 -21.74
C LEU A 562 -11.40 0.26 -20.28
N ARG A 563 -12.50 0.82 -19.77
CA ARG A 563 -12.65 1.11 -18.34
C ARG A 563 -12.92 -0.19 -17.57
N PRO A 564 -12.09 -0.62 -16.60
CA PRO A 564 -12.36 -1.83 -15.84
C PRO A 564 -13.36 -1.56 -14.70
N VAL A 565 -14.36 -2.43 -14.55
CA VAL A 565 -15.39 -2.35 -13.51
C VAL A 565 -15.60 -3.74 -12.90
N ALA A 566 -15.52 -3.85 -11.58
CA ALA A 566 -15.79 -5.09 -10.86
C ALA A 566 -17.27 -5.21 -10.48
N VAL A 567 -17.81 -6.42 -10.55
CA VAL A 567 -19.16 -6.74 -10.07
C VAL A 567 -19.04 -7.91 -9.08
N GLU A 568 -19.50 -7.69 -7.85
CA GLU A 568 -19.27 -8.57 -6.70
C GLU A 568 -20.50 -8.64 -5.78
N ASP A 569 -20.72 -9.78 -5.14
CA ASP A 569 -21.80 -9.99 -4.16
C ASP A 569 -21.28 -10.14 -2.71
N SER A 570 -19.99 -10.43 -2.54
CA SER A 570 -19.40 -10.77 -1.25
C SER A 570 -18.51 -9.67 -0.66
N ARG A 571 -18.44 -9.57 0.68
CA ARG A 571 -17.54 -8.62 1.35
C ARG A 571 -16.08 -8.84 0.97
N ALA A 572 -15.62 -10.10 0.96
CA ALA A 572 -14.25 -10.44 0.61
C ALA A 572 -13.92 -10.03 -0.83
N GLY A 573 -14.86 -10.24 -1.75
CA GLY A 573 -14.71 -9.87 -3.14
C GLY A 573 -14.74 -8.37 -3.40
N VAL A 574 -15.70 -7.66 -2.81
CA VAL A 574 -15.74 -6.19 -2.83
C VAL A 574 -14.44 -5.59 -2.27
N SER A 575 -13.94 -6.09 -1.14
CA SER A 575 -12.67 -5.66 -0.57
C SER A 575 -11.50 -5.89 -1.53
N ALA A 576 -11.43 -7.06 -2.17
CA ALA A 576 -10.39 -7.37 -3.15
C ALA A 576 -10.44 -6.42 -4.36
N ALA A 577 -11.63 -6.16 -4.91
CA ALA A 577 -11.82 -5.25 -6.05
C ALA A 577 -11.44 -3.80 -5.72
N LEU A 578 -11.87 -3.30 -4.55
CA LEU A 578 -11.54 -1.95 -4.09
C LEU A 578 -10.03 -1.81 -3.85
N ALA A 579 -9.41 -2.79 -3.19
CA ALA A 579 -7.97 -2.85 -2.96
C ALA A 579 -7.17 -2.96 -4.27
N ALA A 580 -7.72 -3.62 -5.29
CA ALA A 580 -7.11 -3.73 -6.62
C ALA A 580 -7.24 -2.46 -7.47
N GLY A 581 -7.95 -1.45 -6.97
CA GLY A 581 -8.05 -0.21 -7.72
C GLY A 581 -9.23 -0.17 -8.72
N LEU A 582 -10.30 -0.94 -8.50
CA LEU A 582 -11.44 -0.98 -9.43
C LEU A 582 -12.59 -0.07 -8.98
N ASP A 583 -13.38 0.42 -9.95
CA ASP A 583 -14.72 0.89 -9.66
C ASP A 583 -15.57 -0.37 -9.43
N THR A 584 -16.30 -0.43 -8.31
CA THR A 584 -16.93 -1.68 -7.86
C THR A 584 -18.43 -1.51 -7.70
N ILE A 585 -19.17 -2.38 -8.38
CA ILE A 585 -20.62 -2.52 -8.23
C ILE A 585 -20.89 -3.74 -7.34
N GLN A 586 -21.59 -3.52 -6.24
CA GLN A 586 -22.04 -4.56 -5.34
C GLN A 586 -23.46 -4.99 -5.73
N VAL A 587 -23.65 -6.27 -6.03
CA VAL A 587 -24.94 -6.86 -6.39
C VAL A 587 -25.52 -7.68 -5.23
N GLY A 588 -26.84 -7.68 -5.08
CA GLY A 588 -27.55 -8.48 -4.06
C GLY A 588 -27.85 -7.72 -2.78
N GLU A 589 -27.72 -8.36 -1.63
CA GLU A 589 -27.99 -7.73 -0.33
C GLU A 589 -26.96 -6.64 -0.01
N PRO A 590 -27.38 -5.44 0.45
CA PRO A 590 -26.47 -4.32 0.67
C PRO A 590 -25.47 -4.62 1.79
N LEU A 591 -24.17 -4.59 1.45
CA LEU A 591 -23.11 -4.91 2.41
C LEU A 591 -22.70 -3.72 3.29
N GLY A 592 -23.09 -2.50 2.93
CA GLY A 592 -22.71 -1.27 3.65
C GLY A 592 -21.23 -0.92 3.54
N ILE A 593 -20.57 -1.29 2.44
CA ILE A 593 -19.16 -0.97 2.19
C ILE A 593 -19.08 0.34 1.39
N GLU A 594 -18.44 1.34 1.98
CA GLU A 594 -18.22 2.64 1.33
C GLU A 594 -17.35 2.50 0.06
N GLY A 595 -17.59 3.37 -0.93
CA GLY A 595 -16.84 3.36 -2.19
C GLY A 595 -17.32 2.37 -3.24
N THR A 596 -18.48 1.75 -3.01
CA THR A 596 -19.18 0.90 -3.98
C THR A 596 -20.46 1.54 -4.50
N CYS A 597 -20.91 1.13 -5.69
CA CYS A 597 -22.26 1.36 -6.15
C CYS A 597 -23.09 0.10 -5.88
N TRP A 598 -24.23 0.21 -5.19
CA TRP A 598 -25.08 -0.95 -4.90
C TRP A 598 -26.20 -1.09 -5.92
N VAL A 599 -26.45 -2.33 -6.35
CA VAL A 599 -27.61 -2.74 -7.16
C VAL A 599 -28.26 -3.98 -6.54
N PRO A 600 -29.59 -4.10 -6.56
CA PRO A 600 -30.28 -5.24 -5.95
C PRO A 600 -30.12 -6.54 -6.76
N ASP A 601 -29.95 -6.44 -8.07
CA ASP A 601 -29.91 -7.58 -9.00
C ASP A 601 -29.19 -7.24 -10.32
N LEU A 602 -28.95 -8.25 -11.15
CA LEU A 602 -28.28 -8.11 -12.44
C LEU A 602 -29.15 -7.42 -13.50
N ASP A 603 -30.47 -7.44 -13.37
CA ASP A 603 -31.39 -6.72 -14.27
C ASP A 603 -31.25 -5.20 -14.06
N THR A 604 -31.17 -4.76 -12.81
CA THR A 604 -30.90 -3.35 -12.46
C THR A 604 -29.52 -2.92 -12.96
N LEU A 605 -28.52 -3.80 -12.87
CA LEU A 605 -27.20 -3.54 -13.46
C LEU A 605 -27.30 -3.38 -14.99
N ALA A 606 -28.07 -4.22 -15.68
CA ALA A 606 -28.28 -4.10 -17.12
C ALA A 606 -28.91 -2.76 -17.50
N GLU A 607 -29.93 -2.31 -16.76
CA GLU A 607 -30.55 -1.00 -16.94
C GLU A 607 -29.55 0.16 -16.75
N LEU A 608 -28.72 0.09 -15.71
CA LEU A 608 -27.68 1.10 -15.43
C LEU A 608 -26.57 1.12 -16.49
N ALA A 609 -26.24 -0.03 -17.07
CA ALA A 609 -25.34 -0.14 -18.21
C ALA A 609 -25.98 0.33 -19.53
N GLY A 610 -27.25 0.78 -19.50
CA GLY A 610 -28.01 1.24 -20.67
C GLY A 610 -28.36 0.13 -21.65
N LEU A 611 -28.41 -1.12 -21.17
CA LEU A 611 -28.85 -2.27 -21.92
C LEU A 611 -30.38 -2.40 -21.79
N GLY A 612 -31.06 -2.76 -22.86
CA GLY A 612 -32.52 -2.84 -22.88
C GLY A 612 -33.06 -4.01 -22.05
N THR A 613 -34.04 -3.76 -21.19
CA THR A 613 -34.82 -4.83 -20.56
C THR A 613 -35.81 -5.40 -21.58
N SER A 614 -35.61 -6.66 -22.00
CA SER A 614 -36.70 -7.42 -22.62
C SER A 614 -37.58 -7.96 -21.50
N ARG A 615 -38.71 -7.33 -21.26
CA ARG A 615 -39.85 -7.99 -20.63
C ARG A 615 -40.69 -8.71 -21.67
#